data_AF-A0A7X8ZA60-F1
#
_entry.id   AF-A0A7X8ZA60-F1
#
_cell.length_a   1.000
_cell.length_b   1.000
_cell.length_c   1.000
_cell.angle_alpha   90.00
_cell.angle_beta   90.00
_cell.angle_gamma   90.00
#
_symmetry.space_group_name_H-M   'P 1'
#
loop_
_entity.id
_entity.type
_entity.pdbx_description
1 polymer ?
#
loop_
_entity_poly.entity_id
_entity_poly.type
_entity_poly.pdbx_seq_one_letter_code
_entity_poly.pdbx_strand_id
1 'polypeptide(L)'
;MNDFLEKTKQYLKIQDELGFLAPRCINITVGKMKQLSELYHTKVKLEYDEDEGFKHNYFYHLYIDGIHFIACSDWQEARNYGFDECDFREEAEIWG
;
A
#
# COMPACT_ATOMS: atom_id res chain seq x y z
N MET A 1 6.64 3.12 -15.59
CA MET A 1 6.35 3.23 -14.15
C MET A 1 6.14 4.69 -13.71
N ASN A 2 6.97 5.65 -14.15
CA ASN A 2 6.68 7.09 -13.94
C ASN A 2 5.31 7.52 -14.50
N ASP A 3 4.91 6.97 -15.64
CA ASP A 3 3.56 7.17 -16.20
C ASP A 3 2.43 6.71 -15.27
N PHE A 4 2.68 5.73 -14.39
CA PHE A 4 1.68 5.29 -13.40
C PHE A 4 1.47 6.35 -12.32
N LEU A 5 2.54 6.88 -11.71
CA LEU A 5 2.42 7.94 -10.70
C LEU A 5 1.73 9.19 -11.27
N GLU A 6 2.11 9.61 -12.47
CA GLU A 6 1.49 10.79 -13.11
C GLU A 6 0.00 10.56 -13.38
N LYS A 7 -0.40 9.36 -13.84
CA LYS A 7 -1.81 8.99 -13.97
C LYS A 7 -2.53 8.95 -12.62
N THR A 8 -1.88 8.48 -11.56
CA THR A 8 -2.46 8.49 -10.21
C THR A 8 -2.67 9.92 -9.70
N LYS A 9 -1.71 10.83 -9.91
CA LYS A 9 -1.87 12.25 -9.58
C LYS A 9 -3.04 12.88 -10.35
N GLN A 10 -3.18 12.57 -11.64
CA GLN A 10 -4.32 13.01 -12.44
C GLN A 10 -5.65 12.47 -11.91
N TYR A 11 -5.71 11.18 -11.54
CA TYR A 11 -6.89 10.55 -10.95
C TYR A 11 -7.32 11.24 -9.64
N LEU A 12 -6.36 11.50 -8.73
CA LEU A 12 -6.62 12.21 -7.49
C LEU A 12 -7.15 13.62 -7.74
N LYS A 13 -6.59 14.33 -8.73
CA LYS A 13 -7.08 15.66 -9.11
C LYS A 13 -8.52 15.61 -9.62
N ILE A 14 -8.89 14.62 -10.42
CA ILE A 14 -10.28 14.43 -10.88
C ILE A 14 -11.20 14.15 -9.69
N GLN A 15 -10.78 13.34 -8.72
CA GLN A 15 -11.56 13.11 -7.49
C GLN A 15 -11.78 14.41 -6.69
N ASP A 16 -10.74 15.24 -6.56
CA ASP A 16 -10.84 16.56 -5.92
C ASP A 16 -11.86 17.46 -6.66
N GLU A 17 -11.79 17.50 -8.00
CA GLU A 17 -12.71 18.28 -8.85
C GLU A 17 -14.16 17.80 -8.75
N LEU A 18 -14.37 16.50 -8.55
CA LEU A 18 -15.70 15.91 -8.33
C LEU A 18 -16.21 16.06 -6.89
N GLY A 19 -15.41 16.61 -5.98
CA GLY A 19 -15.79 16.85 -4.58
C GLY A 19 -15.71 15.64 -3.67
N PHE A 20 -14.91 14.62 -4.01
CA PHE A 20 -14.64 13.51 -3.08
C PHE A 20 -13.78 14.00 -1.91
N LEU A 21 -14.27 13.83 -0.69
CA LEU A 21 -13.57 14.18 0.56
C LEU A 21 -12.82 12.98 1.18
N ALA A 22 -12.73 11.86 0.46
CA ALA A 22 -12.15 10.63 0.98
C ALA A 22 -10.62 10.75 1.16
N PRO A 23 -10.03 9.96 2.09
CA PRO A 23 -8.58 9.85 2.21
C PRO A 23 -7.94 9.52 0.85
N ARG A 24 -6.81 10.16 0.52
CA ARG A 24 -6.08 10.00 -0.76
C ARG A 24 -5.32 8.68 -0.83
N CYS A 25 -6.02 7.59 -0.54
CA CYS A 25 -5.50 6.24 -0.50
C CYS A 25 -5.84 5.54 -1.81
N ILE A 26 -4.83 4.99 -2.48
CA ILE A 26 -4.99 4.25 -3.72
C ILE A 26 -4.71 2.78 -3.44
N ASN A 27 -5.75 1.96 -3.57
CA ASN A 27 -5.63 0.52 -3.41
C ASN A 27 -4.91 -0.08 -4.63
N ILE A 28 -3.83 -0.82 -4.38
CA ILE A 28 -3.04 -1.53 -5.39
C ILE A 28 -2.74 -2.95 -4.91
N THR A 29 -2.20 -3.79 -5.80
CA THR A 29 -1.74 -5.13 -5.41
C THR A 29 -0.39 -5.07 -4.70
N VAL A 30 -0.10 -6.05 -3.83
CA VAL A 30 1.19 -6.16 -3.12
C VAL A 30 2.36 -6.20 -4.10
N GLY A 31 2.24 -6.97 -5.19
CA GLY A 31 3.26 -7.04 -6.22
C GLY A 31 3.54 -5.69 -6.90
N LYS A 32 2.50 -4.88 -7.13
CA LYS A 32 2.66 -3.52 -7.67
C LYS A 32 3.33 -2.60 -6.64
N MET A 33 2.99 -2.77 -5.37
CA MET A 33 3.59 -2.00 -4.28
C MET A 33 5.09 -2.25 -4.16
N LYS A 34 5.51 -3.53 -4.16
CA LYS A 34 6.92 -3.91 -4.16
C LYS A 34 7.69 -3.26 -5.32
N GLN A 35 7.15 -3.32 -6.54
CA GLN A 35 7.77 -2.67 -7.71
C GLN A 35 7.93 -1.16 -7.55
N LEU A 36 6.96 -0.48 -6.94
CA LEU A 36 7.05 0.97 -6.71
C LEU A 36 8.06 1.27 -5.61
N SER A 37 8.04 0.51 -4.52
CA SER A 37 9.00 0.64 -3.41
C SER A 37 10.44 0.56 -3.90
N GLU A 38 10.79 -0.48 -4.66
CA GLU A 38 12.13 -0.67 -5.23
C GLU A 38 12.53 0.41 -6.23
N LEU A 39 11.56 0.92 -7.01
CA LEU A 39 11.85 1.94 -8.01
C LEU A 39 12.14 3.32 -7.39
N TYR A 40 11.40 3.69 -6.35
CA TYR A 40 11.50 4.99 -5.69
C TYR A 40 12.42 4.95 -4.47
N HIS A 41 13.00 3.79 -4.15
CA HIS A 41 13.82 3.57 -2.97
C HIS A 41 13.13 4.00 -1.67
N THR A 42 11.82 3.72 -1.61
CA THR A 42 10.96 4.08 -0.49
C THR A 42 10.44 2.82 0.15
N LYS A 43 10.64 2.71 1.46
CA LYS A 43 10.18 1.55 2.20
C LYS A 43 8.66 1.51 2.36
N VAL A 44 8.14 0.30 2.42
CA VAL A 44 6.75 -0.02 2.71
C VAL A 44 6.63 -0.36 4.19
N LYS A 45 5.67 0.27 4.86
CA LYS A 45 5.35 -0.03 6.25
C LYS A 45 4.26 -1.10 6.30
N LEU A 46 4.48 -2.15 7.08
CA LEU A 46 3.47 -3.16 7.36
C LEU A 46 2.55 -2.72 8.49
N GLU A 47 1.31 -3.19 8.47
CA GLU A 47 0.33 -2.95 9.52
C GLU A 47 -0.57 -4.18 9.68
N TYR A 48 -0.87 -4.54 10.94
CA TYR A 48 -1.79 -5.62 11.27
C TYR A 48 -3.08 -5.03 11.83
N ASP A 49 -4.22 -5.37 11.24
CA ASP A 49 -5.53 -5.02 11.78
C ASP A 49 -6.10 -6.18 12.61
N GLU A 50 -6.40 -5.91 13.88
CA GLU A 50 -6.97 -6.89 14.81
C GLU A 50 -8.49 -7.04 14.66
N ASP A 51 -9.15 -6.23 13.81
CA ASP A 51 -10.59 -6.32 13.59
C ASP A 51 -10.96 -7.63 12.85
N GLU A 52 -11.48 -8.60 13.61
CA GLU A 52 -11.98 -9.88 13.12
C GLU A 52 -13.10 -9.76 12.07
N GLY A 53 -13.66 -8.55 11.87
CA GLY A 53 -14.66 -8.26 10.83
C GLY A 53 -14.10 -8.22 9.41
N PHE A 54 -12.78 -8.12 9.22
CA PHE A 54 -12.15 -8.05 7.90
C PHE A 54 -11.56 -9.39 7.44
N LYS A 55 -11.66 -9.65 6.13
CA LYS A 55 -11.08 -10.85 5.50
C LYS A 55 -9.54 -10.78 5.37
N HIS A 56 -8.98 -9.59 5.51
CA HIS A 56 -7.57 -9.30 5.27
C HIS A 56 -7.05 -8.45 6.42
N ASN A 57 -6.15 -9.02 7.23
CA ASN A 57 -5.58 -8.38 8.42
C ASN A 57 -4.15 -7.88 8.18
N TYR A 58 -3.63 -8.06 6.96
CA TYR A 58 -2.24 -7.77 6.60
C TYR A 58 -2.20 -6.63 5.59
N PHE A 59 -1.81 -5.45 6.04
CA PHE A 59 -1.78 -4.24 5.24
C PHE A 59 -0.35 -3.78 4.94
N TYR A 60 -0.21 -3.12 3.80
CA TYR A 60 1.04 -2.60 3.28
C TYR A 60 0.82 -1.14 2.88
N HIS A 61 1.64 -0.24 3.42
CA HIS A 61 1.49 1.20 3.27
C HIS A 61 2.74 1.77 2.59
N LEU A 62 2.55 2.44 1.46
CA LEU A 62 3.63 3.09 0.72
C LEU A 62 3.27 4.55 0.44
N TYR A 63 4.17 5.46 0.77
CA TYR A 63 3.99 6.90 0.55
C TYR A 63 5.02 7.44 -0.44
N ILE A 64 4.58 7.88 -1.61
CA ILE A 64 5.45 8.46 -2.64
C ILE A 64 4.83 9.77 -3.13
N ASP A 65 5.59 10.86 -3.15
CA ASP A 65 5.15 12.17 -3.65
C ASP A 65 3.80 12.66 -3.08
N GLY A 66 3.54 12.38 -1.80
CA GLY A 66 2.27 12.76 -1.14
C GLY A 66 1.05 11.91 -1.52
N ILE A 67 1.27 10.79 -2.21
CA ILE A 67 0.25 9.78 -2.52
C ILE A 67 0.41 8.61 -1.57
N HIS A 68 -0.68 8.20 -0.93
CA HIS A 68 -0.72 7.01 -0.09
C HIS A 68 -1.24 5.83 -0.90
N PHE A 69 -0.43 4.79 -1.04
CA PHE A 69 -0.84 3.51 -1.59
C PHE A 69 -1.08 2.52 -0.47
N ILE A 70 -2.18 1.75 -0.57
CA ILE A 70 -2.49 0.64 0.31
C ILE A 70 -2.58 -0.64 -0.51
N ALA A 71 -2.02 -1.72 0.01
CA ALA A 71 -2.35 -3.07 -0.41
C ALA A 71 -2.77 -3.88 0.82
N CYS A 72 -3.61 -4.87 0.61
CA CYS A 72 -3.95 -5.86 1.62
C CYS A 72 -3.67 -7.26 1.04
N SER A 73 -3.32 -8.20 1.92
CA SER A 73 -3.12 -9.59 1.55
C SER A 73 -3.78 -10.53 2.56
N ASP A 74 -3.95 -11.79 2.17
CA ASP A 74 -4.14 -12.85 3.15
C ASP A 74 -2.79 -13.36 3.68
N TRP A 75 -2.85 -14.27 4.64
CA TRP A 75 -1.68 -14.88 5.26
C TRP A 75 -0.82 -15.68 4.28
N GLN A 76 -1.45 -16.36 3.32
CA GLN A 76 -0.73 -17.19 2.36
C GLN A 76 0.09 -16.32 1.40
N GLU A 77 -0.48 -15.22 0.94
CA GLU A 77 0.23 -14.24 0.12
C GLU A 77 1.36 -13.56 0.90
N ALA A 78 1.13 -13.12 2.16
CA ALA A 78 2.19 -12.53 2.99
C ALA A 78 3.40 -13.46 3.15
N ARG A 79 3.16 -14.75 3.42
CA ARG A 79 4.22 -15.78 3.48
C ARG A 79 4.95 -15.97 2.16
N ASN A 80 4.27 -15.87 1.02
CA ASN A 80 4.93 -15.97 -0.29
C ASN A 80 5.94 -14.84 -0.51
N TYR A 81 5.78 -13.70 0.17
CA TYR A 81 6.75 -12.60 0.18
C TYR A 81 7.81 -12.72 1.28
N GLY A 82 7.75 -13.77 2.11
CA GLY A 82 8.73 -14.06 3.16
C GLY A 82 8.46 -13.37 4.49
N PHE A 83 7.24 -12.89 4.71
CA PHE A 83 6.83 -12.23 5.96
C PHE A 83 6.04 -13.17 6.85
N ASP A 84 6.19 -12.98 8.16
CA ASP A 84 5.33 -13.58 9.17
C ASP A 84 4.42 -12.54 9.85
N GLU A 85 3.56 -12.97 10.76
CA GLU A 85 2.57 -12.09 11.39
C GLU A 85 3.26 -11.09 12.34
N CYS A 86 4.41 -11.46 12.92
CA CYS A 86 5.18 -10.57 13.77
C CYS A 86 5.69 -9.37 12.97
N ASP A 87 6.12 -9.57 11.72
CA ASP A 87 6.53 -8.46 10.84
C ASP A 87 5.44 -7.39 10.70
N PHE A 88 4.16 -7.78 10.61
CA PHE A 88 3.03 -6.84 10.52
C PHE A 88 2.68 -6.22 11.86
N ARG A 89 2.67 -7.01 12.93
CA ARG A 89 2.37 -6.52 14.29
C ARG A 89 3.43 -5.57 14.83
N GLU A 90 4.69 -5.78 14.46
CA GLU A 90 5.82 -4.91 14.81
C GLU A 90 5.98 -3.74 13.83
N GLU A 91 5.06 -3.59 12.87
CA GLU A 91 5.04 -2.53 11.87
C GLU A 91 6.34 -2.40 11.06
N ALA A 92 6.92 -3.53 10.67
CA ALA A 92 8.21 -3.58 9.99
C ALA A 92 8.24 -2.75 8.70
N GLU A 93 9.38 -2.14 8.43
CA GLU A 93 9.64 -1.48 7.14
C GLU A 93 10.37 -2.43 6.19
N ILE A 94 9.73 -2.73 5.06
CA ILE A 94 10.20 -3.69 4.07
C ILE A 94 10.34 -3.04 2.70
N TRP A 95 11.18 -3.63 1.85
CA TRP A 95 11.47 -3.16 0.49
C TRP A 95 11.99 -1.71 0.43
N GLY A 96 12.54 -1.27 -0.70
CA GLY A 96 13.25 0.01 -0.86
C GLY A 96 14.59 -0.15 -1.55
#